data_AF-A0A7C5IGR4-F1
#
_entry.id   AF-A0A7C5IGR4-F1
#
_cell.length_a   1.000
_cell.length_b   1.000
_cell.length_c   1.000
_cell.angle_alpha   90.00
_cell.angle_beta   90.00
_cell.angle_gamma   90.00
#
_symmetry.space_group_name_H-M   'P 1'
#
loop_
_entity.id
_entity.type
_entity.pdbx_description
1 polymer ?
#
loop_
_entity_poly.entity_id
_entity_poly.type
_entity_poly.pdbx_seq_one_letter_code
_entity_poly.pdbx_strand_id
1 'polypeptide(L)'
;HLEAIENFVLTGDYKAAEEIKVEEEIKDFFNSLKERSKTENHIDGYKTALKIEKKGYAQYEKFYREAKDEKEKRFFKFLIEQEKAHIEAIVNVYSYITQTGDWFEQEESKIWNWMNI
;
A
#
# COMPACT_ATOMS: atom_id res chain seq x y z
N HIS A 1 10.90 2.00 0.67
CA HIS A 1 10.32 0.76 1.23
C HIS A 1 11.39 -0.21 1.77
N LEU A 2 12.38 -0.64 0.97
CA LEU A 2 13.50 -1.48 1.45
C LEU A 2 14.28 -0.85 2.62
N GLU A 3 14.55 0.46 2.56
CA GLU A 3 15.21 1.19 3.64
C GLU A 3 14.42 1.17 4.97
N ALA A 4 13.08 1.13 4.92
CA ALA A 4 12.26 1.08 6.13
C ALA A 4 12.32 -0.30 6.79
N ILE A 5 12.35 -1.37 5.99
CA ILE A 5 12.55 -2.74 6.47
C ILE A 5 13.96 -2.90 7.02
N GLU A 6 14.97 -2.41 6.30
CA GLU A 6 16.38 -2.47 6.69
C GLU A 6 16.64 -1.71 7.99
N ASN A 7 16.09 -0.51 8.13
CA ASN A 7 16.17 0.27 9.37
C ASN A 7 15.52 -0.44 10.56
N PHE A 8 14.36 -1.08 10.37
CA PHE A 8 13.73 -1.86 11.44
C PHE A 8 14.59 -3.06 11.84
N VAL A 9 15.14 -3.79 10.85
CA VAL A 9 16.00 -4.96 11.09
C VAL A 9 17.28 -4.56 11.85
N LEU A 10 17.88 -3.42 11.50
CA LEU A 10 19.14 -2.95 12.09
C LEU A 10 18.96 -2.34 13.49
N THR A 11 17.88 -1.60 13.73
CA THR A 11 17.74 -0.80 14.97
C THR A 11 16.81 -1.43 15.99
N GLY A 12 15.88 -2.29 15.58
CA GLY A 12 14.84 -2.82 16.47
C GLY A 12 13.86 -1.76 17.01
N ASP A 13 14.06 -0.51 16.61
CA ASP A 13 13.26 0.64 16.98
C ASP A 13 12.45 1.09 15.77
N TYR A 14 11.14 1.20 15.96
CA TYR A 14 10.29 1.92 15.05
C TYR A 14 10.40 3.40 15.39
N LYS A 15 11.28 4.12 14.70
CA LYS A 15 10.94 5.50 14.40
C LYS A 15 9.81 5.39 13.39
N ALA A 16 8.64 5.98 13.71
CA ALA A 16 7.67 6.30 12.67
C ALA A 16 8.48 6.92 11.55
N ALA A 17 8.62 6.17 10.45
CA ALA A 17 9.39 6.62 9.32
C ALA A 17 8.87 8.02 9.05
N GLU A 18 9.75 9.04 9.17
CA GLU A 18 9.44 10.43 8.85
C GLU A 18 8.44 10.42 7.73
N GLU A 19 7.21 10.92 8.00
CA GLU A 19 6.01 10.77 7.16
C GLU A 19 6.44 10.42 5.75
N ILE A 20 6.49 9.10 5.44
CA ILE A 20 6.90 8.71 4.10
C ILE A 20 5.85 9.40 3.26
N LYS A 21 6.27 10.35 2.44
CA LYS A 21 5.37 11.11 1.59
C LYS A 21 4.97 10.23 0.42
N VAL A 22 4.44 9.06 0.75
CA VAL A 22 3.87 8.06 -0.14
C VAL A 22 2.90 8.79 -1.06
N GLU A 23 2.13 9.76 -0.54
CA GLU A 23 1.28 10.61 -1.36
C GLU A 23 2.03 11.41 -2.43
N GLU A 24 3.18 12.02 -2.12
CA GLU A 24 3.98 12.78 -3.10
C GLU A 24 4.67 11.86 -4.11
N GLU A 25 5.31 10.77 -3.66
CA GLU A 25 5.95 9.80 -4.55
C GLU A 25 4.93 9.15 -5.49
N ILE A 26 3.75 8.85 -4.96
CA ILE A 26 2.64 8.34 -5.75
C ILE A 26 2.14 9.41 -6.71
N LYS A 27 1.92 10.67 -6.29
CA LYS A 27 1.57 11.77 -7.22
C LYS A 27 2.53 11.87 -8.39
N ASP A 28 3.84 11.82 -8.15
CA ASP A 28 4.85 11.89 -9.20
C ASP A 28 4.82 10.66 -10.12
N PHE A 29 4.66 9.47 -9.54
CA PHE A 29 4.46 8.24 -10.31
C PHE A 29 3.22 8.33 -11.20
N PHE A 30 2.09 8.82 -10.68
CA PHE A 30 0.85 9.03 -11.44
C PHE A 30 0.99 10.06 -12.55
N ASN A 31 1.66 11.18 -12.30
CA ASN A 31 1.96 12.16 -13.34
C ASN A 31 2.77 11.51 -14.47
N SER A 32 3.75 10.67 -14.11
CA SER A 32 4.55 9.91 -15.08
C SER A 32 3.76 8.81 -15.82
N LEU A 33 2.71 8.27 -15.19
CA LEU A 33 1.82 7.28 -15.80
C LEU A 33 0.78 7.92 -16.72
N LYS A 34 0.27 9.11 -16.39
CA LYS A 34 -0.68 9.84 -17.25
C LYS A 34 -0.07 10.07 -18.64
N GLU A 35 1.21 10.39 -18.70
CA GLU A 35 1.99 10.51 -19.94
C GLU A 35 2.17 9.18 -20.69
N ARG A 36 2.27 8.04 -19.97
CA ARG A 36 2.45 6.69 -20.54
C ARG A 36 1.14 5.95 -20.87
N SER A 37 0.03 6.30 -20.21
CA SER A 37 -1.28 5.63 -20.30
C SER A 37 -2.00 5.85 -21.63
N LYS A 38 -1.51 6.76 -22.48
CA LYS A 38 -2.02 6.94 -23.84
C LYS A 38 -1.87 5.67 -24.72
N THR A 39 -1.09 4.67 -24.31
CA THR A 39 -0.75 3.53 -25.16
C THR A 39 -1.08 2.14 -24.61
N GLU A 40 -1.12 1.87 -23.29
CA GLU A 40 -1.40 0.51 -22.77
C GLU A 40 -2.22 0.50 -21.47
N ASN A 41 -3.38 -0.16 -21.49
CA ASN A 41 -4.29 -0.30 -20.34
C ASN A 41 -3.89 -1.53 -19.50
N HIS A 42 -2.94 -1.39 -18.56
CA HIS A 42 -2.48 -2.47 -17.67
C HIS A 42 -3.37 -2.70 -16.43
N ILE A 43 -4.69 -2.64 -16.59
CA ILE A 43 -5.67 -2.75 -15.49
C ILE A 43 -5.52 -4.09 -14.72
N ASP A 44 -5.17 -5.17 -15.42
CA ASP A 44 -5.00 -6.50 -14.81
C ASP A 44 -3.74 -6.62 -13.93
N GLY A 45 -2.74 -5.77 -14.17
CA GLY A 45 -1.55 -5.66 -13.31
C GLY A 45 -1.92 -5.18 -11.90
N TYR A 46 -2.77 -4.16 -11.82
CA TYR A 46 -3.25 -3.61 -10.54
C TYR A 46 -4.12 -4.60 -9.77
N LYS A 47 -5.00 -5.35 -10.45
CA LYS A 47 -5.78 -6.43 -9.81
C LYS A 47 -4.87 -7.51 -9.22
N THR A 48 -3.81 -7.85 -9.96
CA THR A 48 -2.82 -8.84 -9.51
C THR A 48 -2.04 -8.33 -8.30
N ALA A 49 -1.56 -7.09 -8.35
CA ALA A 49 -0.87 -6.44 -7.23
C ALA A 49 -1.77 -6.40 -5.98
N LEU A 50 -3.02 -5.95 -6.11
CA LEU A 50 -3.98 -5.91 -5.00
C LEU A 50 -4.21 -7.28 -4.36
N LYS A 51 -4.28 -8.34 -5.17
CA LYS A 51 -4.42 -9.73 -4.68
C LYS A 51 -3.18 -10.18 -3.90
N ILE A 52 -1.99 -9.78 -4.34
CA ILE A 52 -0.72 -10.09 -3.65
C ILE A 52 -0.70 -9.38 -2.29
N GLU A 53 -0.98 -8.08 -2.24
CA GLU A 53 -0.92 -7.32 -0.97
C GLU A 53 -1.98 -7.82 0.02
N LYS A 54 -3.21 -8.12 -0.43
CA LYS A 54 -4.24 -8.72 0.44
C LYS A 54 -3.81 -10.07 1.01
N LYS A 55 -3.08 -10.88 0.23
CA LYS A 55 -2.52 -12.15 0.71
C LYS A 55 -1.37 -11.93 1.69
N GLY A 56 -0.49 -10.96 1.43
CA GLY A 56 0.58 -10.54 2.32
C GLY A 56 0.03 -10.08 3.68
N TYR A 57 -0.95 -9.17 3.65
CA TYR A 57 -1.68 -8.69 4.81
C TYR A 57 -2.21 -9.84 5.68
N ALA A 58 -2.99 -10.75 5.10
CA ALA A 58 -3.57 -11.87 5.82
C ALA A 58 -2.50 -12.82 6.40
N GLN A 59 -1.39 -13.01 5.66
CA GLN A 59 -0.28 -13.84 6.11
C GLN A 59 0.44 -13.22 7.30
N TYR A 60 0.72 -11.91 7.26
CA TYR A 60 1.37 -11.21 8.37
C TYR A 60 0.44 -11.07 9.57
N GLU A 61 -0.87 -10.89 9.38
CA GLU A 61 -1.84 -10.93 10.46
C GLU A 61 -1.83 -12.28 11.19
N LYS A 62 -1.78 -13.39 10.43
CA LYS A 62 -1.62 -14.72 11.01
C LYS A 62 -0.34 -14.83 11.84
N PHE A 63 0.80 -14.39 11.29
CA PHE A 63 2.07 -14.45 12.00
C PHE A 63 2.11 -13.55 13.24
N TYR A 64 1.49 -12.37 13.19
CA TYR A 64 1.33 -11.50 14.35
C TYR A 64 0.56 -12.19 15.49
N ARG A 65 -0.50 -12.93 15.17
CA ARG A 65 -1.31 -13.69 16.15
C ARG A 65 -0.56 -14.89 16.73
N GLU A 66 0.29 -15.53 15.93
CA GLU A 66 1.09 -16.71 16.34
C GLU A 66 2.39 -16.34 17.06
N ALA A 67 2.90 -15.11 16.85
CA ALA A 67 4.13 -14.62 17.47
C ALA A 67 4.01 -14.58 18.99
N LYS A 68 5.02 -15.14 19.66
CA LYS A 68 5.10 -15.19 21.14
C LYS A 68 6.03 -14.12 21.68
N ASP A 69 7.03 -13.74 20.91
CA ASP A 69 7.97 -12.69 21.27
C ASP A 69 7.46 -11.31 20.86
N GLU A 70 7.66 -10.33 21.73
CA GLU A 70 7.17 -8.97 21.51
C GLU A 70 7.92 -8.25 20.37
N LYS A 71 9.17 -8.63 20.06
CA LYS A 71 9.90 -8.11 18.90
C LYS A 71 9.32 -8.65 17.59
N GLU A 72 9.01 -9.95 17.55
CA GLU A 72 8.35 -10.57 16.39
C GLU A 72 6.96 -9.96 16.14
N LYS A 73 6.16 -9.77 17.20
CA LYS A 73 4.87 -9.07 17.08
C LYS A 73 5.04 -7.65 16.54
N ARG A 74 6.02 -6.89 17.02
CA ARG A 74 6.28 -5.54 16.50
C ARG A 74 6.65 -5.57 15.02
N PHE A 75 7.46 -6.55 14.59
CA PHE A 75 7.82 -6.71 13.18
C PHE A 75 6.63 -7.03 12.29
N PHE A 76 5.81 -8.03 12.65
CA PHE A 76 4.64 -8.36 11.84
C PHE A 76 3.61 -7.25 11.84
N LYS A 77 3.43 -6.53 12.95
CA LYS A 77 2.59 -5.32 12.98
C LYS A 77 3.09 -4.26 12.01
N PHE A 78 4.40 -4.03 11.94
CA PHE A 78 4.98 -3.11 10.96
C PHE A 78 4.67 -3.54 9.52
N LEU A 79 4.86 -4.82 9.18
CA LEU A 79 4.56 -5.33 7.84
C LEU A 79 3.06 -5.19 7.50
N ILE A 80 2.16 -5.50 8.44
CA ILE A 80 0.70 -5.31 8.27
C ILE A 80 0.37 -3.87 7.89
N GLU A 81 0.97 -2.88 8.57
CA GLU A 81 0.72 -1.46 8.26
C GLU A 81 1.32 -1.04 6.91
N GLN A 82 2.45 -1.63 6.48
CA GLN A 82 2.97 -1.41 5.13
C GLN A 82 2.02 -1.97 4.06
N GLU A 83 1.52 -3.20 4.23
CA GLU A 83 0.59 -3.81 3.27
C GLU A 83 -0.72 -3.01 3.16
N LYS A 84 -1.23 -2.46 4.27
CA LYS A 84 -2.40 -1.56 4.25
C LYS A 84 -2.14 -0.33 3.38
N ALA A 85 -1.00 0.34 3.56
CA ALA A 85 -0.65 1.52 2.78
C ALA A 85 -0.53 1.19 1.28
N HIS A 86 0.02 0.03 0.92
CA HIS A 86 0.09 -0.42 -0.47
C HIS A 86 -1.29 -0.72 -1.06
N ILE A 87 -2.17 -1.39 -0.29
CA ILE A 87 -3.55 -1.66 -0.71
C ILE A 87 -4.29 -0.35 -1.00
N GLU A 88 -4.21 0.63 -0.09
CA GLU A 88 -4.83 1.95 -0.26
C GLU A 88 -4.32 2.64 -1.53
N ALA A 89 -3.00 2.66 -1.74
CA ALA A 89 -2.38 3.21 -2.94
C ALA A 89 -2.89 2.54 -4.23
N ILE A 90 -2.89 1.20 -4.29
CA ILE A 90 -3.31 0.44 -5.47
C ILE A 90 -4.79 0.69 -5.77
N VAL A 91 -5.64 0.71 -4.75
CA VAL A 91 -7.08 1.00 -4.90
C VAL A 91 -7.29 2.40 -5.47
N ASN A 92 -6.61 3.41 -4.93
CA ASN A 92 -6.68 4.77 -5.44
C ASN A 92 -6.25 4.85 -6.92
N VAL A 93 -5.14 4.21 -7.30
CA VAL A 93 -4.67 4.14 -8.70
C VAL A 93 -5.67 3.48 -9.62
N TYR A 94 -6.18 2.34 -9.19
CA TYR A 94 -7.14 1.59 -9.96
C TYR A 94 -8.40 2.43 -10.21
N SER A 95 -8.99 3.03 -9.18
CA SER A 95 -10.19 3.87 -9.30
C SER A 95 -10.02 5.05 -10.24
N TYR A 96 -8.85 5.72 -10.21
CA TYR A 96 -8.57 6.82 -11.12
C TYR A 96 -8.47 6.38 -12.59
N ILE A 97 -7.82 5.24 -12.85
CA ILE A 97 -7.61 4.75 -14.22
C ILE A 97 -8.90 4.16 -14.80
N THR A 98 -9.71 3.48 -13.99
CA THR A 98 -10.93 2.83 -14.48
C THR A 98 -12.12 3.78 -14.56
N GLN A 99 -12.05 4.96 -13.93
CA GLN A 99 -13.18 5.92 -13.81
C GLN A 99 -14.45 5.27 -13.22
N THR A 100 -14.33 4.11 -12.58
CA THR A 100 -15.43 3.40 -11.96
C THR A 100 -15.50 3.83 -10.50
N GLY A 101 -16.39 4.77 -10.19
CA GLY A 101 -16.69 5.14 -8.80
C GLY A 101 -17.40 4.04 -7.97
N ASP A 102 -17.57 2.84 -8.53
CA ASP A 102 -18.57 1.86 -8.09
C ASP A 102 -18.01 0.56 -7.47
N TRP A 103 -16.69 0.41 -7.25
CA TRP A 103 -16.15 -0.85 -6.74
C TRP A 103 -15.34 -0.73 -5.45
N PHE A 104 -16.09 -0.53 -4.37
CA PHE A 104 -15.98 -1.11 -3.03
C PHE A 104 -16.63 -0.10 -2.08
N GLU A 105 -17.96 -0.05 -2.11
CA GLU A 105 -18.67 0.28 -0.88
C GLU A 105 -18.20 -0.74 0.17
N GLN A 106 -17.71 -0.23 1.31
CA GLN A 106 -17.27 -0.95 2.51
C GLN A 106 -15.84 -1.53 2.36
N GLU A 107 -14.80 -1.05 3.05
CA GLU A 107 -14.69 -0.36 4.33
C GLU A 107 -13.50 0.64 4.28
N GLU A 108 -13.69 1.82 4.87
CA GLU A 108 -12.65 2.78 5.31
C GLU A 108 -11.53 3.22 4.35
N SER A 109 -11.78 3.30 3.04
CA SER A 109 -10.78 3.88 2.13
C SER A 109 -10.90 5.42 2.09
N LYS A 110 -9.92 6.11 2.68
CA LYS A 110 -9.73 7.56 2.51
C LYS A 110 -9.31 7.84 1.07
N ILE A 111 -10.28 7.97 0.18
CA ILE A 111 -10.03 8.47 -1.17
C ILE A 111 -9.31 9.82 -1.03
N TRP A 112 -8.12 9.93 -1.60
CA TRP A 112 -7.33 11.16 -1.45
C TRP A 112 -8.00 12.31 -2.20
N ASN A 113 -8.23 13.43 -1.50
CA ASN A 113 -9.02 14.57 -1.98
C ASN A 113 -8.59 15.12 -3.35
N TRP A 114 -7.31 14.98 -3.72
CA TRP A 114 -6.77 15.46 -4.99
C TRP A 114 -7.10 14.56 -6.19
N MET A 115 -7.64 13.36 -5.97
CA MET A 115 -8.03 12.40 -7.01
C MET A 115 -9.49 12.51 -7.44
N ASN A 116 -10.30 13.34 -6.76
CA ASN A 116 -11.63 13.72 -7.21
C ASN A 116 -11.51 14.83 -8.28
N ILE A 117 -11.54 14.44 -9.56
CA ILE A 117 -11.68 15.36 -10.71
C ILE A 117 -12.85 14.88 -11.57
#